data_AF-A0A817QN18-F1
#
_entry.id   AF-A0A817QN18-F1
#
_cell.length_a   1.000
_cell.length_b   1.000
_cell.length_c   1.000
_cell.angle_alpha   90.00
_cell.angle_beta   90.00
_cell.angle_gamma   90.00
#
_symmetry.space_group_name_H-M   'P 1'
#
loop_
_entity.id
_entity.type
_entity.pdbx_description
1 polymer ?
#
loop_
_entity_poly.entity_id
_entity_poly.type
_entity_poly.pdbx_seq_one_letter_code
_entity_poly.pdbx_strand_id
1 'polypeptide(L)'
;MYMNKILLFIFLVTPMIGICGTINTKLPAIYYGNQGWAMNEIEYISSWIGKRPIIILLFTDWCNTSMNNLFNYQLNNIWNNQSIPAITWEPFGCSGSSQP
;
A
#
# COMPACT_ATOMS: atom_id res chain seq x y z
N MET A 1 -12.71 -53.41 -11.61
CA MET A 1 -11.44 -52.78 -12.06
C MET A 1 -11.62 -51.48 -12.86
N TYR A 2 -12.81 -51.16 -13.39
CA TYR A 2 -13.08 -49.90 -14.11
C TYR A 2 -13.37 -48.68 -13.21
N MET A 3 -13.83 -48.91 -11.97
CA MET A 3 -14.25 -47.85 -11.04
C MET A 3 -13.09 -46.95 -10.58
N ASN A 4 -11.91 -47.53 -10.36
CA ASN A 4 -10.70 -46.76 -10.00
C ASN A 4 -10.20 -45.86 -11.16
N LYS A 5 -10.43 -46.24 -12.41
CA LYS A 5 -10.03 -45.44 -13.58
C LYS A 5 -10.94 -44.22 -13.78
N ILE A 6 -12.24 -44.36 -13.49
CA ILE A 6 -13.22 -43.27 -13.57
C ILE A 6 -12.96 -42.24 -12.46
N LEU A 7 -12.68 -42.68 -11.24
CA LEU A 7 -12.32 -41.81 -10.11
C LEU A 7 -11.04 -41.01 -10.38
N LEU A 8 -10.02 -41.63 -10.97
CA LEU A 8 -8.78 -40.96 -11.38
C LEU A 8 -9.02 -39.88 -12.44
N PHE A 9 -9.94 -40.14 -13.38
CA PHE A 9 -10.30 -39.18 -14.41
C PHE A 9 -11.01 -37.96 -13.81
N ILE A 10 -11.93 -38.15 -12.86
CA ILE A 10 -12.61 -37.06 -12.16
C ILE A 10 -11.62 -36.22 -11.33
N PHE A 11 -10.61 -36.84 -10.70
CA PHE A 11 -9.57 -36.14 -9.93
C PHE A 11 -8.59 -35.34 -10.80
N LEU A 12 -8.38 -35.77 -12.05
CA LEU A 12 -7.48 -35.09 -13.00
C LEU A 12 -8.15 -33.92 -13.73
N VAL A 13 -9.47 -33.94 -13.94
CA VAL A 13 -10.20 -32.88 -14.66
C VAL A 13 -10.74 -31.79 -13.72
N THR A 14 -10.74 -32.00 -12.41
CA THR A 14 -11.27 -31.05 -11.41
C THR A 14 -10.42 -29.83 -11.03
N PRO A 15 -9.11 -29.67 -11.33
CA PRO A 15 -8.41 -28.44 -10.94
C PRO A 15 -8.66 -27.26 -11.88
N MET A 16 -9.40 -27.42 -12.99
CA MET A 16 -9.66 -26.33 -13.94
C MET A 16 -10.99 -25.58 -13.73
N ILE A 17 -11.81 -25.99 -12.76
CA ILE A 17 -13.02 -25.23 -12.43
C ILE A 17 -12.62 -24.03 -11.55
N GLY A 18 -12.23 -22.96 -12.23
CA GLY A 18 -12.47 -21.59 -11.79
C GLY A 18 -11.59 -21.06 -10.66
N ILE A 19 -10.32 -20.81 -10.94
CA ILE A 19 -9.65 -19.64 -10.34
C ILE A 19 -9.72 -18.50 -11.35
N CYS A 20 -10.93 -18.11 -11.74
CA CYS A 20 -11.13 -16.74 -12.21
C CYS A 20 -11.13 -15.88 -10.95
N GLY A 21 -9.92 -15.62 -10.41
CA GLY A 21 -9.76 -14.66 -9.35
C GLY A 21 -10.21 -13.30 -9.90
N THR A 22 -11.21 -12.69 -9.29
CA THR A 22 -11.54 -11.28 -9.54
C THR A 22 -10.25 -10.49 -9.45
N ILE A 23 -9.83 -9.89 -10.56
CA ILE A 23 -8.68 -8.99 -10.60
C ILE A 23 -9.09 -7.78 -9.76
N ASN A 24 -8.67 -7.75 -8.50
CA ASN A 24 -9.00 -6.65 -7.61
C ASN A 24 -8.06 -5.49 -7.92
N THR A 25 -8.50 -4.63 -8.84
CA THR A 25 -7.75 -3.44 -9.28
C THR A 25 -7.76 -2.30 -8.25
N LYS A 26 -8.41 -2.49 -7.09
CA LYS A 26 -8.48 -1.47 -6.05
C LYS A 26 -7.17 -1.45 -5.26
N LEU A 27 -6.46 -0.34 -5.32
CA LEU A 27 -5.29 -0.07 -4.49
C LEU A 27 -5.76 0.45 -3.13
N PRO A 28 -5.59 -0.30 -2.02
CA PRO A 28 -5.92 0.20 -0.70
C PRO A 28 -4.99 1.36 -0.35
N ALA A 29 -5.58 2.48 0.02
CA ALA A 29 -4.87 3.68 0.43
C ALA A 29 -5.17 3.99 1.89
N ILE A 30 -4.21 4.59 2.57
CA ILE A 30 -4.40 5.10 3.94
C ILE A 30 -3.87 6.52 4.05
N TYR A 31 -4.62 7.35 4.77
CA TYR A 31 -4.16 8.66 5.20
C TYR A 31 -3.16 8.52 6.32
N TYR A 32 -1.97 9.10 6.15
CA TYR A 32 -0.89 9.01 7.13
C TYR A 32 -0.26 10.36 7.49
N GLY A 33 -0.95 11.46 7.14
CA GLY A 33 -0.62 12.82 7.51
C GLY A 33 0.82 13.20 7.19
N ASN A 34 1.53 13.71 8.19
CA ASN A 34 2.96 14.02 8.09
C ASN A 34 3.83 12.98 8.82
N GLN A 35 3.35 11.77 9.12
CA GLN A 35 4.02 10.81 10.01
C GLN A 35 4.75 9.68 9.27
N GLY A 36 5.20 9.89 8.03
CA GLY A 36 5.83 8.85 7.19
C GLY A 36 7.08 8.15 7.76
N TRP A 37 7.48 8.43 9.00
CA TRP A 37 8.51 7.73 9.75
C TRP A 37 7.99 6.57 10.62
N ALA A 38 6.72 6.54 11.03
CA ALA A 38 6.18 5.56 11.99
C ALA A 38 5.54 4.33 11.30
N MET A 39 6.26 3.69 10.37
CA MET A 39 5.71 2.60 9.56
C MET A 39 5.25 1.37 10.36
N ASN A 40 5.68 1.21 11.61
CA ASN A 40 5.17 0.21 12.54
C ASN A 40 3.65 0.35 12.80
N GLU A 41 3.10 1.56 12.79
CA GLU A 41 1.65 1.77 12.93
C GLU A 41 0.88 1.24 11.72
N ILE A 42 1.48 1.33 10.51
CA ILE A 42 0.91 0.76 9.30
C ILE A 42 0.86 -0.76 9.38
N GLU A 43 1.82 -1.42 10.01
CA GLU A 43 1.79 -2.85 10.24
C GLU A 43 0.63 -3.26 11.15
N TYR A 44 0.40 -2.51 12.24
CA TYR A 44 -0.76 -2.74 13.10
C TYR A 44 -2.06 -2.59 12.33
N ILE A 45 -2.23 -1.51 11.56
CA ILE A 45 -3.44 -1.30 10.76
C ILE A 45 -3.61 -2.41 9.71
N SER A 46 -2.50 -2.86 9.11
CA SER A 46 -2.51 -3.98 8.16
C SER A 46 -2.99 -5.28 8.81
N SER A 47 -2.58 -5.54 10.06
CA SER A 47 -3.03 -6.71 10.81
C SER A 47 -4.53 -6.65 11.15
N TRP A 48 -5.07 -5.46 11.41
CA TRP A 48 -6.49 -5.26 11.72
C TRP A 48 -7.38 -5.39 10.49
N ILE A 49 -6.96 -4.82 9.35
CA ILE A 49 -7.73 -4.84 8.10
C ILE A 49 -7.52 -6.15 7.32
N GLY A 50 -6.49 -6.92 7.67
CA GLY A 50 -6.09 -8.13 6.96
C GLY A 50 -5.51 -7.84 5.56
N LYS A 51 -5.18 -6.58 5.27
CA LYS A 51 -4.60 -6.12 4.01
C LYS A 51 -3.66 -4.96 4.27
N ARG A 52 -2.52 -5.00 3.60
CA ARG A 52 -1.54 -3.92 3.66
C ARG A 52 -1.91 -2.77 2.72
N PRO A 53 -1.86 -1.51 3.17
CA PRO A 53 -2.02 -0.35 2.30
C PRO A 53 -0.92 -0.30 1.22
N ILE A 54 -1.34 -0.20 -0.03
CA ILE A 54 -0.43 -0.01 -1.17
C ILE A 54 -0.06 1.45 -1.30
N ILE A 55 -1.02 2.37 -1.09
CA ILE A 55 -0.79 3.82 -1.15
C ILE A 55 -0.74 4.41 0.26
N ILE A 56 0.31 5.19 0.55
CA ILE A 56 0.43 6.00 1.76
C ILE A 56 0.27 7.47 1.38
N LEU A 57 -0.83 8.09 1.80
CA LEU A 57 -1.12 9.49 1.53
C LEU A 57 -0.43 10.38 2.57
N LEU A 58 0.49 11.23 2.09
CA LEU A 58 1.25 12.21 2.88
C LEU A 58 0.79 13.63 2.57
N PHE A 59 0.97 14.50 3.55
CA PHE A 59 0.81 15.95 3.41
C PHE A 59 2.15 16.65 3.69
N THR A 60 2.50 17.64 2.87
CA THR A 60 3.71 18.43 3.03
C THR A 60 3.47 19.88 2.63
N ASP A 61 4.05 20.81 3.38
CA ASP A 61 3.99 22.25 3.12
C ASP A 61 5.17 22.77 2.28
N TRP A 62 6.11 21.90 1.90
CA TRP A 62 7.37 22.22 1.22
C TRP A 62 8.25 23.26 1.92
N CYS A 63 8.04 23.52 3.21
CA CYS A 63 8.98 24.33 3.97
C CYS A 63 10.29 23.54 4.14
N ASN A 64 11.43 24.22 4.30
CA ASN A 64 12.75 23.58 4.36
C ASN A 64 12.81 22.36 5.30
N THR A 65 12.23 22.47 6.49
CA THR A 65 12.20 21.37 7.48
C THR A 65 11.37 20.19 6.98
N SER A 66 10.17 20.44 6.47
CA SER A 66 9.25 19.41 5.97
C SER A 66 9.80 18.73 4.72
N MET A 67 10.43 19.49 3.82
CA MET A 67 11.06 18.98 2.62
C MET A 67 12.25 18.07 2.95
N ASN A 68 13.13 18.51 3.87
CA ASN A 68 14.23 17.67 4.35
C ASN A 68 13.71 16.38 4.99
N ASN A 69 12.62 16.47 5.76
CA ASN A 69 12.04 15.30 6.39
C ASN A 69 11.42 14.32 5.36
N LEU A 70 10.71 14.86 4.37
CA LEU A 70 10.07 14.11 3.30
C LEU A 70 11.09 13.27 2.53
N PHE A 71 12.12 13.93 1.98
CA PHE A 71 13.07 13.26 1.08
C PHE A 71 14.08 12.37 1.80
N ASN A 72 14.54 12.75 3.00
CA ASN A 72 15.57 11.99 3.69
C ASN A 72 15.00 10.80 4.49
N TYR A 73 13.76 10.91 4.99
CA TYR A 73 13.20 9.91 5.90
C TYR A 73 11.89 9.30 5.37
N GLN A 74 10.85 10.11 5.15
CA GLN A 74 9.50 9.59 4.91
C GLN A 74 9.41 8.74 3.63
N LEU A 75 9.95 9.23 2.51
CA LEU A 75 9.88 8.51 1.23
C LEU A 75 10.66 7.19 1.28
N ASN A 76 11.84 7.20 1.92
CA ASN A 76 12.64 6.00 2.09
C ASN A 76 11.92 4.96 2.96
N ASN A 77 11.30 5.38 4.07
CA ASN A 77 10.57 4.50 4.96
C ASN A 77 9.32 3.91 4.29
N ILE A 78 8.58 4.70 3.51
CA ILE A 78 7.42 4.22 2.75
C ILE A 78 7.84 3.23 1.65
N TRP A 79 8.95 3.51 0.96
CA TRP A 79 9.47 2.63 -0.09
C TRP A 79 10.02 1.31 0.46
N ASN A 80 10.78 1.36 1.56
CA ASN A 80 11.21 0.16 2.30
C ASN A 80 10.00 -0.59 2.88
N ASN A 81 8.95 0.16 3.22
CA ASN A 81 7.56 -0.24 3.36
C ASN A 81 7.07 -1.23 2.29
N GLN A 82 7.58 -1.13 1.06
CA GLN A 82 7.02 -1.60 -0.22
C GLN A 82 5.67 -0.94 -0.57
N SER A 83 5.41 0.26 -0.06
CA SER A 83 4.21 1.04 -0.38
C SER A 83 4.61 2.22 -1.28
N ILE A 84 3.63 2.81 -1.94
CA ILE A 84 3.80 3.93 -2.87
C ILE A 84 3.33 5.22 -2.17
N PRO A 85 4.17 6.26 -2.10
CA PRO A 85 3.77 7.53 -1.53
C PRO A 85 2.84 8.28 -2.50
N ALA A 86 1.74 8.82 -1.98
CA ALA A 86 0.93 9.84 -2.64
C ALA A 86 1.10 11.15 -1.85
N ILE A 87 1.66 12.17 -2.47
CA ILE A 87 2.04 13.42 -1.78
C ILE A 87 1.01 14.50 -2.10
N THR A 88 0.44 15.09 -1.05
CA THR A 88 -0.49 16.21 -1.12
C THR A 88 0.17 17.48 -0.60
N TRP A 89 -0.06 18.60 -1.27
CA TRP A 89 0.52 19.88 -0.89
C TRP A 89 -0.38 20.66 0.07
N GLU A 90 0.21 21.18 1.14
CA GLU A 90 -0.34 22.14 2.09
C GLU A 90 0.23 23.55 1.86
N PRO A 91 -0.42 24.40 1.03
CA PRO A 91 0.17 25.66 0.57
C PRO A 91 0.37 26.72 1.67
N PHE A 92 -0.33 26.62 2.80
CA PHE A 92 -0.34 27.69 3.80
C PHE A 92 0.64 27.48 4.98
N GLY A 93 1.53 26.48 4.91
CA GLY A 93 2.43 26.14 6.03
C GLY A 93 3.63 27.08 6.22
N CYS A 94 4.15 27.73 5.17
CA CYS A 94 5.43 28.43 5.24
C CYS A 94 5.37 29.92 5.59
N SER A 95 4.31 30.39 6.28
CA SER A 95 4.21 31.77 6.78
C SER A 95 4.51 32.85 5.71
N GLY A 96 4.13 32.61 4.46
CA GLY A 96 4.32 33.54 3.34
C GLY A 96 5.70 33.54 2.68
N SER A 97 6.60 32.62 3.01
CA SER A 97 7.83 32.43 2.23
C SER A 97 7.54 31.81 0.86
N SER A 98 8.30 32.21 -0.16
CA SER A 98 8.25 31.57 -1.49
C SER A 98 8.47 30.06 -1.37
N GLN A 99 7.48 29.30 -1.84
CA GLN A 99 7.57 27.85 -2.04
C GLN A 99 8.11 27.59 -3.46
N PRO A 100 8.74 26.42 -3.71
CA PRO A 100 9.22 26.05 -5.04
C PRO A 100 8.12 25.99 -6.11
#